data_AF-R5NIF1-F1
#
_entry.id   AF-R5NIF1-F1
#
_cell.length_a   1.000
_cell.length_b   1.000
_cell.length_c   1.000
_cell.angle_alpha   90.00
_cell.angle_beta   90.00
_cell.angle_gamma   90.00
#
_symmetry.space_group_name_H-M   'P 1'
#
loop_
_entity.id
_entity.type
_entity.pdbx_description
1 polymer ?
#
loop_
_entity_poly.entity_id
_entity_poly.type
_entity_poly.pdbx_seq_one_letter_code
_entity_poly.pdbx_strand_id
1 'polypeptide(L)'
;MKKNLKGKSKKRKNVLNSIAVIVIMIIFVGIISYQTNSLKAKRDELNAKEQKLQQSYEEESERTSELEKQRVYVQTKEYIEEAARKLGFVYPDEIILKPKKD
;
A
#
# COMPACT_ATOMS: atom_id res chain seq x y z
N MET A 1 -41.95 -69.33 -7.64
CA MET A 1 -40.65 -68.64 -7.73
C MET A 1 -40.79 -67.21 -7.18
N LYS A 2 -40.50 -66.96 -5.89
CA LYS A 2 -40.64 -65.63 -5.26
C LYS A 2 -39.32 -64.84 -5.40
N LYS A 3 -39.31 -63.80 -6.22
CA LYS A 3 -38.13 -62.93 -6.41
C LYS A 3 -37.92 -62.05 -5.16
N ASN A 4 -36.78 -62.20 -4.49
CA ASN A 4 -36.39 -61.42 -3.32
C ASN A 4 -36.08 -59.96 -3.70
N LEU A 5 -37.02 -59.04 -3.42
CA LEU A 5 -36.91 -57.59 -3.66
C LEU A 5 -36.13 -56.83 -2.55
N LYS A 6 -35.64 -57.51 -1.52
CA LYS A 6 -35.07 -56.90 -0.30
C LYS A 6 -33.76 -56.12 -0.50
N GLY A 7 -33.06 -56.26 -1.64
CA GLY A 7 -31.79 -55.57 -1.92
C GLY A 7 -31.91 -54.19 -2.59
N LYS A 8 -33.02 -53.89 -3.29
CA LYS A 8 -33.18 -52.63 -4.04
C LYS A 8 -33.49 -51.42 -3.14
N SER A 9 -34.20 -51.62 -2.03
CA SER A 9 -34.58 -50.52 -1.13
C SER A 9 -33.40 -49.97 -0.31
N LYS A 10 -32.46 -50.83 0.10
CA LYS A 10 -31.24 -50.41 0.83
C LYS A 10 -30.30 -49.57 -0.06
N LYS A 11 -30.08 -49.97 -1.32
CA LYS A 11 -29.29 -49.18 -2.28
C LYS A 11 -29.91 -47.81 -2.59
N ARG A 12 -31.24 -47.73 -2.75
CA ARG A 12 -31.94 -46.44 -2.97
C ARG A 12 -31.81 -45.50 -1.76
N LYS A 13 -31.88 -46.02 -0.54
CA LYS A 13 -31.68 -45.24 0.69
C LYS A 13 -30.26 -44.68 0.78
N ASN A 14 -29.24 -45.47 0.42
CA ASN A 14 -27.85 -45.00 0.42
C ASN A 14 -27.59 -43.91 -0.63
N VAL A 15 -28.23 -43.99 -1.81
CA VAL A 15 -28.14 -42.94 -2.84
C VAL A 15 -28.83 -41.66 -2.39
N LEU A 16 -30.00 -41.75 -1.75
CA LEU A 16 -30.71 -40.58 -1.21
C LEU A 16 -29.90 -39.90 -0.09
N ASN A 17 -29.28 -40.67 0.80
CA ASN A 17 -28.40 -40.12 1.83
C ASN A 17 -27.16 -39.45 1.22
N SER A 18 -26.58 -40.02 0.17
CA SER A 18 -25.45 -39.41 -0.54
C SER A 18 -25.83 -38.10 -1.23
N ILE A 19 -27.03 -38.02 -1.84
CA ILE A 19 -27.54 -36.78 -2.44
C ILE A 19 -27.75 -35.71 -1.37
N ALA A 20 -28.30 -36.07 -0.22
CA ALA A 20 -28.50 -35.12 0.89
C ALA A 20 -27.17 -34.50 1.36
N VAL A 21 -26.11 -35.30 1.48
CA VAL A 21 -24.77 -34.81 1.85
C VAL A 21 -24.21 -33.86 0.79
N ILE A 22 -24.37 -34.17 -0.50
CA ILE A 22 -23.93 -33.30 -1.60
C ILE A 22 -24.66 -31.96 -1.59
N VAL A 23 -25.97 -31.96 -1.37
CA VAL A 23 -26.77 -30.72 -1.29
C VAL A 23 -26.31 -29.85 -0.14
N ILE A 24 -26.08 -30.43 1.04
CA ILE A 24 -25.55 -29.69 2.20
C ILE A 24 -24.17 -29.10 1.88
N MET A 25 -23.29 -29.87 1.23
CA MET A 25 -21.96 -29.41 0.83
C MET A 25 -22.03 -28.21 -0.15
N ILE A 26 -22.94 -28.24 -1.12
CA ILE A 26 -23.16 -27.12 -2.06
C ILE A 26 -23.64 -25.86 -1.31
N ILE A 27 -24.54 -26.00 -0.35
CA ILE A 27 -25.02 -24.89 0.48
C ILE A 27 -23.85 -24.25 1.26
N PHE A 28 -23.00 -25.06 1.88
CA PHE A 28 -21.81 -24.57 2.58
C PHE A 28 -20.85 -23.82 1.65
N VAL A 29 -20.57 -24.37 0.45
CA VAL A 29 -19.71 -23.70 -0.54
C VAL A 29 -20.31 -22.37 -1.01
N GLY A 30 -21.64 -22.30 -1.17
CA GLY A 30 -22.36 -21.08 -1.51
C GLY A 30 -22.23 -20.00 -0.44
N ILE A 31 -22.45 -20.37 0.83
CA ILE A 31 -22.32 -19.45 1.98
C ILE A 31 -20.89 -18.92 2.09
N ILE A 32 -19.90 -19.81 2.01
CA ILE A 32 -18.49 -19.43 2.08
C ILE A 32 -18.16 -18.47 0.93
N SER A 33 -18.50 -18.82 -0.32
CA SER A 33 -18.23 -17.98 -1.51
C SER A 33 -18.85 -16.59 -1.41
N TYR A 34 -20.09 -16.49 -0.90
CA TYR A 34 -20.74 -15.21 -0.68
C TYR A 34 -19.95 -14.35 0.32
N GLN A 35 -19.48 -14.96 1.42
CA GLN A 35 -18.66 -14.27 2.41
C GLN A 35 -17.30 -13.86 1.83
N THR A 36 -16.63 -14.72 1.05
CA THR A 36 -15.33 -14.42 0.43
C THR A 36 -15.38 -13.23 -0.52
N ASN A 37 -16.48 -13.05 -1.25
CA ASN A 37 -16.63 -11.91 -2.17
C ASN A 37 -16.66 -10.56 -1.42
N SER A 38 -17.36 -10.49 -0.28
CA SER A 38 -17.35 -9.30 0.57
C SER A 38 -15.99 -9.03 1.23
N LEU A 39 -15.24 -10.09 1.56
CA LEU A 39 -13.88 -9.96 2.10
C LEU A 39 -12.88 -9.51 1.04
N LYS A 40 -13.06 -9.89 -0.23
CA LYS A 40 -12.20 -9.43 -1.34
C LYS A 40 -12.29 -7.92 -1.54
N ALA A 41 -13.50 -7.36 -1.57
CA ALA A 41 -13.68 -5.92 -1.72
C ALA A 41 -12.96 -5.12 -0.61
N LYS A 42 -13.07 -5.57 0.65
CA LYS A 42 -12.35 -4.95 1.77
C LYS A 42 -10.83 -5.11 1.67
N ARG A 43 -10.34 -6.24 1.17
CA ARG A 43 -8.90 -6.46 0.95
C ARG A 43 -8.36 -5.54 -0.14
N ASP A 44 -9.09 -5.39 -1.23
CA ASP A 44 -8.68 -4.53 -2.34
C ASP A 44 -8.66 -3.05 -1.92
N GLU A 45 -9.65 -2.61 -1.14
CA GLU A 45 -9.69 -1.26 -0.56
C GLU A 45 -8.51 -1.02 0.41
N LEU A 46 -8.22 -2.00 1.29
CA LEU A 46 -7.08 -1.90 2.22
C LEU A 46 -5.74 -1.87 1.49
N ASN A 47 -5.55 -2.69 0.46
CA ASN A 47 -4.34 -2.68 -0.37
C ASN A 47 -4.17 -1.34 -1.10
N ALA A 48 -5.25 -0.78 -1.66
CA ALA A 48 -5.20 0.52 -2.32
C ALA A 48 -4.87 1.65 -1.33
N LYS A 49 -5.41 1.57 -0.10
CA LYS A 49 -5.11 2.51 0.97
C LYS A 49 -3.65 2.39 1.43
N GLU A 50 -3.13 1.17 1.59
CA GLU A 50 -1.74 0.91 1.96
C GLU A 50 -0.77 1.45 0.90
N GLN A 51 -1.02 1.17 -0.39
CA GLN A 51 -0.22 1.73 -1.49
C GLN A 51 -0.21 3.26 -1.48
N LYS A 52 -1.37 3.89 -1.26
CA LYS A 52 -1.47 5.34 -1.19
C LYS A 52 -0.69 5.91 0.00
N LEU A 53 -0.80 5.28 1.18
CA LEU A 53 -0.05 5.70 2.37
C LEU A 53 1.46 5.52 2.17
N GLN A 54 1.88 4.43 1.55
CA GLN A 54 3.29 4.17 1.25
C GLN A 54 3.87 5.22 0.31
N GLN A 55 3.12 5.58 -0.74
CA GLN A 55 3.54 6.63 -1.66
C GLN A 55 3.68 7.99 -0.95
N SER A 56 2.71 8.39 -0.13
CA SER A 56 2.81 9.63 0.65
C SER A 56 3.95 9.60 1.66
N TYR A 57 4.27 8.43 2.22
CA TYR A 57 5.40 8.28 3.13
C TYR A 57 6.75 8.45 2.42
N GLU A 58 6.90 7.86 1.23
CA GLU A 58 8.11 8.00 0.41
C GLU A 58 8.32 9.45 -0.04
N GLU A 59 7.27 10.11 -0.54
CA GLU A 59 7.31 11.53 -0.92
C GLU A 59 7.72 12.43 0.26
N GLU A 60 7.16 12.21 1.45
CA GLU A 60 7.48 13.00 2.64
C GLU A 60 8.88 12.67 3.20
N SER A 61 9.34 11.42 3.05
CA SER A 61 10.70 10.99 3.42
C SER A 61 11.76 11.63 2.53
N GLU A 62 11.54 11.66 1.22
CA GLU A 62 12.41 12.36 0.27
C GLU A 62 12.47 13.87 0.58
N ARG A 63 11.31 14.49 0.83
CA ARG A 63 11.23 15.91 1.22
C ARG A 63 11.98 16.19 2.53
N THR A 64 11.90 15.29 3.49
CA THR A 64 12.65 15.41 4.75
C THR A 64 14.15 15.33 4.51
N SER A 65 14.62 14.44 3.63
CA SER A 65 16.04 14.36 3.25
C SER A 65 16.54 15.64 2.57
N GLU A 66 15.74 16.24 1.70
CA GLU A 66 16.08 17.51 1.06
C GLU A 66 16.13 18.68 2.06
N LEU A 67 15.19 18.73 3.01
CA LEU A 67 15.18 19.72 4.09
C LEU A 67 16.41 19.58 4.99
N GLU A 68 16.85 18.35 5.29
CA GLU A 68 18.07 18.10 6.07
C GLU A 68 19.31 18.64 5.33
N LYS A 69 19.42 18.40 4.01
CA LYS A 69 20.52 18.93 3.19
C LYS A 69 20.52 20.46 3.14
N GLN A 70 19.35 21.09 2.97
CA GLN A 70 19.22 22.54 3.01
C GLN A 70 19.59 23.09 4.40
N ARG A 71 19.17 22.42 5.48
CA ARG A 71 19.49 22.79 6.85
C ARG A 71 21.00 22.75 7.12
N VAL A 72 21.71 21.77 6.58
CA VAL A 72 23.17 21.70 6.65
C VAL A 72 23.80 22.83 5.82
N TYR A 73 23.32 23.04 4.59
CA TYR A 73 23.83 24.09 3.69
C TYR A 73 23.77 25.49 4.30
N VAL A 74 22.63 25.88 4.88
CA VAL A 74 22.48 27.22 5.50
C VAL A 74 23.34 27.40 6.76
N GLN A 75 23.81 26.31 7.37
CA GLN A 75 24.74 26.34 8.51
C GLN A 75 26.21 26.39 8.08
N THR A 76 26.51 26.22 6.78
CA THR A 76 27.89 26.29 6.28
C THR A 76 28.41 27.72 6.29
N LYS A 77 29.73 27.86 6.45
CA LYS A 77 30.41 29.16 6.34
C LYS A 77 30.21 29.79 4.95
N GLU A 78 30.14 28.98 3.91
CA GLU A 78 29.95 29.41 2.52
C GLU A 78 28.61 30.14 2.32
N TYR A 79 27.52 29.64 2.91
CA TYR A 79 26.23 30.35 2.88
C TYR A 79 26.27 31.67 3.66
N ILE A 80 26.94 31.70 4.82
CA ILE A 80 27.11 32.92 5.62
C ILE A 80 27.90 33.96 4.84
N GLU A 81 28.96 33.55 4.15
CA GLU A 81 29.76 34.42 3.29
C GLU A 81 28.99 34.89 2.06
N GLU A 82 28.21 34.04 1.38
CA GLU A 82 27.34 34.47 0.29
C GLU A 82 26.26 35.46 0.74
N ALA A 83 25.63 35.21 1.89
CA ALA A 83 24.64 36.11 2.48
C ALA A 83 25.27 37.44 2.89
N ALA A 84 26.46 37.40 3.50
CA ALA A 84 27.25 38.58 3.86
C ALA A 84 27.66 39.39 2.62
N ARG A 85 28.17 38.74 1.56
CA ARG A 85 28.52 39.37 0.28
C ARG A 85 27.31 40.02 -0.40
N LYS A 86 26.12 39.39 -0.36
CA LYS A 86 24.86 39.99 -0.84
C LYS A 86 24.47 41.25 -0.07
N LEU A 87 24.78 41.31 1.22
CA LEU A 87 24.59 42.49 2.08
C LEU A 87 25.74 43.50 1.99
N GLY A 88 26.79 43.22 1.20
CA GLY A 88 27.95 44.10 1.01
C GLY A 88 29.02 43.99 2.09
N PHE A 89 28.93 43.01 2.99
CA PHE A 89 30.00 42.66 3.92
C PHE A 89 31.02 41.77 3.21
N VAL A 90 32.30 42.15 3.31
CA VAL A 90 33.45 41.40 2.79
C VAL A 90 34.53 41.34 3.87
N TYR A 91 35.46 40.41 3.74
CA TYR A 91 36.59 40.37 4.66
C TYR A 91 37.47 41.62 4.50
N PRO A 92 38.17 42.07 5.56
CA PRO A 92 38.96 43.30 5.54
C PRO A 92 40.03 43.36 4.45
N ASP A 93 40.45 42.20 3.95
CA ASP A 93 41.45 41.97 2.91
C ASP A 93 40.86 41.73 1.50
N GLU A 94 39.53 41.74 1.34
CA GLU A 94 38.84 41.53 0.06
C GLU A 94 38.26 42.85 -0.52
N ILE A 95 38.39 43.06 -1.85
CA ILE A 95 37.91 44.26 -2.55
C ILE A 95 36.73 43.90 -3.47
N ILE A 96 35.58 44.57 -3.32
CA ILE A 96 34.40 44.38 -4.18
C ILE A 96 34.61 45.09 -5.53
N LEU A 97 34.84 44.34 -6.60
CA LEU A 97 34.82 44.83 -7.99
C LEU A 97 33.37 44.80 -8.53
N LYS A 98 32.66 45.93 -8.50
CA LYS A 98 31.37 46.06 -9.21
C LYS A 98 31.64 46.43 -10.67
N PRO A 99 31.09 45.71 -11.66
CA PRO A 99 31.22 46.08 -13.06
C PRO A 99 30.55 47.44 -13.27
N LYS A 100 31.26 48.36 -13.92
CA LYS A 100 30.69 49.64 -14.35
C LYS A 100 29.63 49.32 -15.41
N LYS A 101 28.35 49.57 -15.11
CA LYS A 101 27.33 49.62 -16.15
C LYS A 101 27.62 50.89 -16.95
N ASP A 102 28.12 50.70 -18.16
CA ASP A 102 28.13 51.73 -19.20
C ASP A 102 26.68 52.05 -19.64
#